data_AF-A0A9P5YIW3-F1
#
_entry.id   AF-A0A9P5YIW3-F1
#
_cell.length_a   1.000
_cell.length_b   1.000
_cell.length_c   1.000
_cell.angle_alpha   90.00
_cell.angle_beta   90.00
_cell.angle_gamma   90.00
#
_symmetry.space_group_name_H-M   'P 1'
#
loop_
_entity.id
_entity.type
_entity.pdbx_description
1 polymer ?
#
loop_
_entity_poly.entity_id
_entity_poly.type
_entity_poly.pdbx_seq_one_letter_code
_entity_poly.pdbx_strand_id
1 'polypeptide(L)'
;MMLWLKGAFTPQQIRDRIMSTNTPFQKALVDYLESAHRGEFITGSMDEVKLKVPMPREGRKGIHAIKTQDDHIKIPIGYKDPTQTLPKEPPPTCTLHTNIENNCIACSNLSNWWNEFDNTVDDLLYRSNIHKCRMAN
;
A
#
# COMPACT_ATOMS: atom_id res chain seq x y z
N MET A 1 19.97 -25.09 -5.81
CA MET A 1 20.66 -24.50 -4.64
C MET A 1 19.62 -23.75 -3.83
N MET A 2 19.30 -24.17 -2.60
CA MET A 2 18.34 -23.47 -1.73
C MET A 2 19.12 -22.59 -0.74
N LEU A 3 18.88 -21.28 -0.78
CA LEU A 3 19.43 -20.31 0.17
C LEU A 3 18.57 -20.34 1.43
N TRP A 4 19.13 -20.83 2.54
CA TRP A 4 18.49 -20.81 3.85
C TRP A 4 18.83 -19.52 4.57
N LEU A 5 17.86 -18.62 4.68
CA LEU A 5 17.98 -17.42 5.50
C LEU A 5 17.90 -17.83 6.98
N LYS A 6 18.74 -17.22 7.83
CA LYS A 6 18.72 -17.48 9.27
C LYS A 6 17.32 -17.14 9.82
N GLY A 7 16.65 -18.12 10.41
CA GLY A 7 15.27 -17.98 10.91
C GLY A 7 14.18 -18.50 9.96
N ALA A 8 14.53 -18.96 8.75
CA ALA A 8 13.58 -19.61 7.85
C ALA A 8 13.26 -21.05 8.30
N PHE A 9 11.99 -21.44 8.18
CA PHE A 9 11.55 -22.82 8.42
C PHE A 9 12.14 -23.77 7.41
N THR A 10 12.55 -24.97 7.82
CA THR A 10 13.00 -26.02 6.89
C THR A 10 11.87 -26.44 5.95
N PRO A 11 12.15 -27.07 4.78
CA PRO A 11 11.09 -27.46 3.84
C PRO A 11 10.07 -28.40 4.48
N GLN A 12 10.57 -29.29 5.37
CA GLN A 12 9.74 -30.22 6.12
C GLN A 12 8.82 -29.48 7.08
N GLN A 13 9.33 -28.49 7.83
CA GLN A 13 8.51 -27.68 8.73
C GLN A 13 7.44 -26.87 7.99
N ILE A 14 7.77 -26.33 6.80
CA ILE A 14 6.79 -25.63 5.95
C ILE A 14 5.71 -26.62 5.49
N ARG A 15 6.11 -27.78 4.97
CA ARG A 15 5.18 -28.83 4.53
C ARG A 15 4.25 -29.25 5.66
N ASP A 16 4.79 -29.54 6.84
CA ASP A 16 4.01 -30.00 7.98
C ASP A 16 3.00 -28.93 8.43
N ARG A 17 3.38 -27.65 8.42
CA ARG A 17 2.49 -26.53 8.76
C ARG A 17 1.39 -26.28 7.73
N ILE A 18 1.67 -26.53 6.45
CA ILE A 18 0.68 -26.45 5.36
C ILE A 18 -0.29 -27.63 5.42
N MET A 19 0.22 -28.84 5.73
CA MET A 19 -0.56 -30.07 5.76
C MET A 19 -1.38 -30.24 7.05
N SER A 20 -0.96 -29.62 8.15
CA SER A 20 -1.79 -29.52 9.36
C SER A 20 -2.98 -28.61 9.08
N THR A 21 -4.16 -29.21 8.97
CA THR A 21 -5.43 -28.53 8.68
C THR A 21 -5.69 -27.37 9.66
N ASN A 22 -5.99 -26.18 9.12
CA ASN A 22 -6.39 -24.97 9.85
C ASN A 22 -5.34 -24.34 10.78
N THR A 23 -4.05 -24.40 10.46
CA THR A 23 -3.09 -23.56 11.18
C THR A 23 -3.21 -22.08 10.79
N PRO A 24 -2.97 -21.14 11.72
CA PRO A 24 -2.83 -19.72 11.41
C PRO A 24 -1.80 -19.45 10.30
N PHE A 25 -0.79 -20.31 10.21
CA PHE A 25 0.24 -20.25 9.16
C PHE A 25 -0.35 -20.51 7.77
N GLN A 26 -1.16 -21.56 7.59
CA GLN A 26 -1.79 -21.86 6.32
C GLN A 26 -2.69 -20.70 5.88
N LYS A 27 -3.52 -20.18 6.79
CA LYS A 27 -4.41 -19.06 6.49
C LYS A 27 -3.63 -17.81 6.08
N ALA A 28 -2.62 -17.41 6.87
CA ALA A 28 -1.79 -16.25 6.54
C ALA A 28 -1.04 -16.40 5.20
N LEU A 29 -0.62 -17.62 4.85
CA LEU A 29 0.02 -17.89 3.57
C LEU A 29 -0.96 -17.78 2.39
N VAL A 30 -2.18 -18.32 2.56
CA VAL A 30 -3.25 -18.20 1.55
C VAL A 30 -3.64 -16.74 1.38
N ASP A 31 -3.90 -16.02 2.48
CA ASP A 31 -4.23 -14.59 2.47
C ASP A 31 -3.14 -13.81 1.72
N TYR A 32 -1.86 -14.02 2.04
CA TYR A 32 -0.75 -13.38 1.32
C TYR A 32 -0.73 -13.69 -0.19
N LEU A 33 -0.94 -14.94 -0.60
CA LEU A 33 -0.95 -15.34 -2.01
C LEU A 33 -2.13 -14.73 -2.78
N GLU A 34 -3.28 -14.63 -2.13
CA GLU A 34 -4.46 -13.98 -2.67
C GLU A 34 -4.24 -12.46 -2.78
N SER A 35 -3.69 -11.81 -1.75
CA SER A 35 -3.31 -10.39 -1.76
C SER A 35 -2.32 -10.08 -2.89
N ALA A 36 -1.32 -10.94 -3.07
CA ALA A 36 -0.32 -10.80 -4.13
C ALA A 36 -0.92 -10.90 -5.53
N HIS A 37 -1.97 -11.72 -5.72
CA HIS A 37 -2.65 -11.85 -7.00
C HIS A 37 -3.65 -10.72 -7.29
N ARG A 38 -4.28 -10.16 -6.26
CA ARG A 38 -5.32 -9.14 -6.41
C ARG A 38 -4.78 -7.71 -6.48
N GLY A 39 -3.52 -7.51 -6.08
CA GLY A 39 -2.91 -6.17 -6.01
C GLY A 39 -3.60 -5.31 -4.96
N GLU A 40 -3.63 -5.82 -3.72
CA GLU A 40 -4.27 -5.14 -2.60
C GLU A 40 -3.57 -3.82 -2.22
N PHE A 41 -4.32 -2.96 -1.54
CA PHE A 41 -3.87 -1.68 -1.03
C PHE A 41 -3.58 -1.79 0.47
N ILE A 42 -2.70 -0.94 0.98
CA ILE A 42 -2.24 -0.94 2.37
C ILE A 42 -3.32 -0.37 3.31
N THR A 43 -4.00 0.71 2.89
CA THR A 43 -4.92 1.45 3.77
C THR A 43 -6.38 1.02 3.66
N GLY A 44 -6.70 0.00 2.86
CA GLY A 44 -8.07 -0.52 2.74
C GLY A 44 -8.37 -1.20 1.40
N SER A 45 -9.64 -1.25 1.04
CA SER A 45 -10.12 -1.79 -0.23
C SER A 45 -9.94 -0.81 -1.40
N MET A 46 -10.02 -1.32 -2.63
CA MET A 46 -9.94 -0.50 -3.85
C MET A 46 -10.97 0.65 -3.87
N ASP A 47 -12.19 0.40 -3.40
CA ASP A 47 -13.25 1.41 -3.39
C ASP A 47 -12.97 2.53 -2.38
N GLU A 48 -12.40 2.20 -1.22
CA GLU A 48 -11.98 3.19 -0.22
C GLU A 48 -10.80 4.04 -0.71
N VAL A 49 -9.81 3.41 -1.35
CA VAL A 49 -8.67 4.12 -1.95
C VAL A 49 -9.14 5.02 -3.09
N LYS A 50 -10.07 4.55 -3.93
CA LYS A 50 -10.66 5.35 -5.02
C LYS A 50 -11.33 6.64 -4.54
N LEU A 51 -11.92 6.65 -3.34
CA LEU A 51 -12.52 7.86 -2.76
C LEU A 51 -11.46 8.88 -2.30
N LYS A 52 -10.26 8.42 -1.96
CA LYS A 52 -9.13 9.27 -1.53
C LYS A 52 -8.33 9.81 -2.72
N VAL A 53 -8.23 9.06 -3.82
CA VAL A 53 -7.41 9.42 -4.98
C VAL A 53 -8.15 10.37 -5.93
N PRO A 54 -7.53 11.51 -6.33
CA PRO A 54 -8.11 12.42 -7.31
C PRO A 54 -8.37 11.77 -8.67
N MET A 55 -9.63 11.84 -9.13
CA MET A 55 -10.10 11.19 -10.35
C MET A 55 -9.45 11.74 -11.64
N PRO A 56 -9.30 10.91 -12.70
CA PRO A 56 -8.77 11.34 -13.99
C PRO A 56 -9.67 12.32 -14.77
N ARG A 57 -9.04 13.29 -15.45
CA ARG A 57 -9.72 14.21 -16.39
C ARG A 57 -10.47 13.44 -17.46
N GLU A 58 -11.69 13.86 -17.76
CA GLU A 58 -12.41 13.38 -18.94
C GLU A 58 -11.59 13.72 -20.20
N GLY A 59 -11.36 12.73 -21.05
CA GLY A 59 -10.59 12.88 -22.28
C GLY A 59 -9.06 12.71 -22.16
N ARG A 60 -8.45 12.88 -20.98
CA ARG A 60 -7.01 12.55 -20.78
C ARG A 60 -6.86 11.13 -20.25
N LYS A 61 -6.14 10.30 -21.01
CA LYS A 61 -5.77 8.93 -20.63
C LYS A 61 -4.35 8.92 -20.09
N GLY A 62 -4.09 8.12 -19.07
CA GLY A 62 -2.76 7.93 -18.49
C GLY A 62 -2.73 8.12 -16.97
N ILE A 63 -1.65 7.66 -16.36
CA ILE A 63 -1.46 7.60 -14.89
C ILE A 63 -1.43 9.00 -14.23
N HIS A 64 -1.08 10.03 -15.01
CA HIS A 64 -0.99 11.44 -14.59
C HIS A 64 -2.26 12.27 -14.84
N ALA A 65 -3.31 11.66 -15.41
CA ALA A 65 -4.54 12.39 -15.65
C ALA A 65 -5.20 12.69 -14.30
N ILE A 66 -5.27 13.96 -13.89
CA ILE A 66 -5.90 14.44 -12.65
C ILE A 66 -6.90 15.55 -13.00
N LYS A 67 -8.18 15.40 -12.59
CA LYS A 67 -9.24 16.44 -12.67
C LYS A 67 -8.86 17.62 -11.81
N THR A 68 -8.17 18.58 -12.42
CA THR A 68 -7.90 19.87 -11.81
C THR A 68 -9.10 20.77 -12.11
N GLN A 69 -9.97 20.83 -11.09
CA GLN A 69 -11.21 21.61 -10.94
C GLN A 69 -12.27 21.42 -12.04
N ASP A 70 -13.27 20.55 -11.80
CA ASP A 70 -14.69 20.94 -11.85
C ASP A 70 -15.64 19.86 -11.26
N ASP A 71 -16.61 20.40 -10.54
CA ASP A 71 -17.90 19.97 -9.96
C ASP A 71 -18.10 18.99 -8.80
N HIS A 72 -17.31 17.95 -8.51
CA HIS A 72 -17.66 17.10 -7.33
C HIS A 72 -16.51 16.51 -6.51
N ILE A 73 -15.25 16.71 -6.89
CA ILE A 73 -14.09 16.19 -6.15
C ILE A 73 -13.11 17.32 -5.88
N LYS A 74 -13.04 17.76 -4.63
CA LYS A 74 -12.02 18.70 -4.15
C LYS A 74 -10.69 17.96 -4.17
N ILE A 75 -9.78 18.30 -5.07
CA ILE A 75 -8.38 17.94 -4.88
C ILE A 75 -7.97 18.51 -3.51
N PRO A 76 -7.40 17.69 -2.60
CA PRO A 76 -6.88 18.21 -1.35
C PRO A 76 -5.90 19.36 -1.62
N ILE A 77 -6.06 20.48 -0.93
CA ILE A 77 -5.16 21.63 -1.10
C ILE A 77 -3.72 21.17 -0.86
N GLY A 78 -2.85 21.31 -1.86
CA GLY A 78 -1.46 20.87 -1.78
C GLY A 78 -1.20 19.42 -2.22
N TYR A 79 -2.18 18.71 -2.79
CA TYR A 79 -1.96 17.41 -3.42
C TYR A 79 -0.91 17.49 -4.52
N LYS A 80 0.03 16.54 -4.52
CA LYS A 80 1.05 16.36 -5.55
C LYS A 80 0.91 14.95 -6.10
N ASP A 81 1.01 14.81 -7.42
CA ASP A 81 0.93 13.51 -8.09
C ASP A 81 2.13 12.63 -7.68
N PRO A 82 1.91 11.51 -6.95
CA PRO A 82 3.00 10.66 -6.50
C PRO A 82 3.75 10.01 -7.65
N THR A 83 3.15 9.90 -8.83
CA THR A 83 3.83 9.38 -10.03
C THR A 83 4.82 10.39 -10.64
N GLN A 84 4.84 11.64 -10.16
CA GLN A 84 5.72 12.72 -10.64
C GLN A 84 6.62 13.31 -9.54
N THR A 85 6.53 12.78 -8.33
CA THR A 85 7.32 13.27 -7.18
C THR A 85 8.12 12.15 -6.54
N LEU A 86 9.28 12.50 -5.99
CA LEU A 86 10.06 11.55 -5.21
C LEU A 86 9.39 11.28 -3.85
N PRO A 87 9.53 10.05 -3.32
CA PRO A 87 9.11 9.74 -1.95
C PRO A 87 9.80 10.66 -0.95
N LYS A 88 9.06 11.04 0.09
CA LYS A 88 9.59 11.82 1.21
C LYS A 88 10.46 10.92 2.08
N GLU A 89 11.65 11.38 2.43
CA GLU A 89 12.57 10.61 3.28
C GLU A 89 11.95 10.35 4.68
N PRO A 90 12.21 9.16 5.28
CA PRO A 90 11.74 8.87 6.61
C PRO A 90 12.42 9.77 7.64
N PRO A 91 11.70 10.24 8.68
CA PRO A 91 12.30 10.97 9.77
C PRO A 91 13.24 10.07 10.59
N PRO A 92 14.18 10.65 11.36
CA PRO A 92 15.07 9.90 12.23
C PRO A 92 14.29 9.04 13.24
N THR A 93 14.79 7.84 13.49
CA THR A 93 14.23 6.94 14.50
C THR A 93 14.36 7.54 15.89
N CYS A 94 13.36 7.33 16.75
CA CYS A 94 13.44 7.74 18.14
C CYS A 94 14.54 6.94 18.86
N THR A 95 15.47 7.63 19.52
CA THR A 95 16.54 6.99 20.31
C THR A 95 16.11 6.67 21.74
N LEU A 96 14.99 7.24 22.20
CA LEU A 96 14.50 7.11 23.57
C LEU A 96 13.57 5.91 23.76
N HIS A 97 12.89 5.49 22.69
CA HIS A 97 11.88 4.44 22.74
C HIS A 97 12.14 3.39 21.67
N THR A 98 12.07 2.12 22.06
CA THR A 98 12.16 0.99 21.13
C THR A 98 10.84 0.79 20.37
N ASN A 99 9.72 1.25 20.93
CA ASN A 99 8.39 1.19 20.33
C ASN A 99 7.80 2.59 20.15
N ILE A 100 6.81 2.73 19.27
CA ILE A 100 6.13 4.00 19.01
C ILE A 100 5.27 4.38 20.23
N GLU A 101 5.59 5.50 20.87
CA GLU A 101 4.81 6.06 21.99
C GLU A 101 4.08 7.35 21.59
N ASN A 102 2.85 7.52 22.07
CA ASN A 102 1.97 8.64 21.71
C ASN A 102 2.44 10.01 22.23
N ASN A 103 3.23 10.04 23.31
CA ASN A 103 3.68 11.29 23.92
C ASN A 103 5.06 11.75 23.43
N CYS A 104 5.66 11.06 22.46
CA CYS A 104 6.95 11.42 21.89
C CYS A 104 6.79 12.05 20.50
N ILE A 105 7.35 13.26 20.31
CA ILE A 105 7.30 13.98 19.03
C ILE A 105 7.97 13.18 17.91
N ALA A 106 9.11 12.54 18.18
CA ALA A 106 9.82 11.74 17.17
C ALA A 106 9.01 10.50 16.75
N CYS A 107 8.40 9.78 17.71
CA CYS A 107 7.54 8.64 17.43
C CYS A 107 6.27 9.05 16.68
N SER A 108 5.67 10.19 17.04
CA SER A 108 4.50 10.75 16.35
C SER A 108 4.83 11.14 14.91
N ASN A 109 5.98 11.80 14.68
CA ASN A 109 6.44 12.14 13.34
C ASN A 109 6.70 10.90 12.47
N LEU A 110 7.31 9.86 13.04
CA LEU A 110 7.54 8.60 12.34
C LEU A 110 6.23 7.87 12.02
N SER A 111 5.28 7.83 12.96
CA SER A 111 3.94 7.27 12.73
C SER A 111 3.19 8.03 11.64
N ASN A 112 3.23 9.37 11.67
CA ASN A 112 2.66 10.20 10.62
C ASN A 112 3.32 9.96 9.27
N TRP A 113 4.65 9.80 9.22
CA TRP A 113 5.35 9.47 8.00
C TRP A 113 4.92 8.10 7.43
N TRP A 114 4.75 7.07 8.27
CA TRP A 114 4.21 5.78 7.82
C TRP A 114 2.81 5.92 7.24
N ASN A 115 1.94 6.68 7.91
CA ASN A 115 0.60 6.96 7.38
C ASN A 115 0.66 7.72 6.03
N GLU A 116 1.55 8.71 5.88
CA GLU A 116 1.78 9.41 4.61
C GLU A 116 2.29 8.45 3.53
N PHE A 117 3.23 7.58 3.88
CA PHE A 117 3.83 6.58 3.00
C PHE A 117 2.76 5.61 2.49
N ASP A 118 1.95 5.02 3.38
CA ASP A 118 0.93 4.05 3.01
C ASP A 118 -0.10 4.66 2.04
N ASN A 119 -0.58 5.88 2.34
CA ASN A 119 -1.51 6.57 1.44
C ASN A 119 -0.87 6.93 0.09
N THR A 120 0.42 7.28 0.07
CA THR A 120 1.16 7.61 -1.16
C THR A 120 1.36 6.38 -2.04
N VAL A 121 1.70 5.24 -1.43
CA VAL A 121 1.84 3.95 -2.12
C VAL A 121 0.49 3.51 -2.69
N ASP A 122 -0.59 3.63 -1.93
CA ASP A 122 -1.92 3.27 -2.42
C ASP A 122 -2.36 4.10 -3.62
N ASP A 123 -2.11 5.41 -3.61
CA ASP A 123 -2.38 6.28 -4.76
C ASP A 123 -1.54 5.88 -5.99
N LEU A 124 -0.25 5.59 -5.78
CA LEU A 124 0.64 5.12 -6.84
C LEU A 124 0.17 3.80 -7.45
N LEU A 125 -0.18 2.83 -6.62
CA LEU A 125 -0.70 1.53 -7.04
C LEU A 125 -2.04 1.69 -7.76
N TYR A 126 -2.92 2.56 -7.27
CA TYR A 126 -4.23 2.81 -7.86
C TYR A 126 -4.07 3.36 -9.28
N ARG A 127 -3.15 4.29 -9.48
CA ARG A 127 -2.84 4.89 -10.78
C ARG A 127 -2.17 3.91 -11.74
N SER A 128 -1.27 3.07 -11.25
CA SER A 128 -0.40 2.24 -12.09
C SER A 128 -0.99 0.87 -12.42
N ASN A 129 -1.75 0.27 -11.49
CA ASN A 129 -2.16 -1.13 -11.58
C ASN A 129 -3.64 -1.30 -11.96
N ILE A 130 -4.45 -0.24 -11.91
CA ILE A 130 -5.86 -0.34 -12.31
C ILE A 130 -6.01 -0.11 -13.81
N HIS A 131 -6.12 -1.22 -14.52
CA HIS A 131 -6.53 -1.19 -15.92
C HIS A 131 -8.06 -1.11 -16.01
N LYS A 132 -8.57 0.00 -16.57
CA LYS A 132 -9.96 0.05 -17.02
C LYS A 132 -10.08 -0.79 -18.29
N CYS A 133 -10.30 -2.10 -18.15
CA CYS A 133 -10.72 -2.94 -19.26
C CYS A 133 -12.04 -2.39 -19.80
N ARG A 134 -11.99 -1.65 -20.91
CA ARG A 134 -13.19 -1.32 -21.68
C ARG A 134 -13.61 -2.59 -22.39
N MET A 135 -14.77 -3.15 -22.03
CA MET A 135 -15.49 -3.98 -22.98
C MET A 135 -15.85 -3.09 -24.17
N ALA A 136 -15.25 -3.37 -25.32
CA ALA A 136 -15.65 -2.75 -26.57
C ALA A 136 -17.03 -3.32 -26.92
N ASN A 137 -18.06 -2.49 -26.79
CA ASN A 137 -19.33 -2.69 -27.49
C ASN A 137 -19.26 -1.96 -28.82
#